data_AF-A0A7Y0FYI2-F1
#
_entry.id   AF-A0A7Y0FYI2-F1
#
_cell.length_a   1.000
_cell.length_b   1.000
_cell.length_c   1.000
_cell.angle_alpha   90.00
_cell.angle_beta   90.00
_cell.angle_gamma   90.00
#
_symmetry.space_group_name_H-M   'P 1'
#
loop_
_entity.id
_entity.type
_entity.pdbx_description
1 polymer ?
#
loop_
_entity_poly.entity_id
_entity_poly.type
_entity_poly.pdbx_seq_one_letter_code
_entity_poly.pdbx_strand_id
1 'polypeptide(L)'
;MTHHVSMTDIPDLDGRYDFYGAIHKGLRKAGCDMLGRLGAADYENPEEAESVLAQLRTFITLAADHVMHEDHHVHGLLQQRGYSTETVDHQHDDHRLAFDQLEALVAAVEKAWPVNKRAAGRKLYLAFAAYLSEDLAHMHEEETETATQLWKNFTDDEILAIEMRIVASMSPEKNMAFMRLMIPAMNPSERAALLGAVRTGAPPEVFNAIMEFAVRPSLSERAFGDLATRLKLAA
;
A
#
# COMPACT_ATOMS: atom_id res chain seq x y z
N MET A 1 4.51 24.71 4.07
CA MET A 1 3.41 25.40 3.34
C MET A 1 2.29 24.39 3.23
N THR A 2 1.02 24.75 3.44
CA THR A 2 -0.07 23.79 3.22
C THR A 2 -0.18 23.55 1.71
N HIS A 3 0.29 22.39 1.24
CA HIS A 3 0.07 21.94 -0.13
C HIS A 3 -1.44 21.81 -0.33
N HIS A 4 -2.01 22.58 -1.25
CA HIS A 4 -3.43 22.53 -1.54
C HIS A 4 -3.68 21.39 -2.53
N VAL A 5 -4.05 20.23 -2.01
CA VAL A 5 -4.52 19.08 -2.79
C VAL A 5 -5.73 19.48 -3.62
N SER A 6 -5.65 19.40 -4.96
CA SER A 6 -6.81 19.70 -5.80
C SER A 6 -7.80 18.55 -5.75
N MET A 7 -9.05 18.85 -5.40
CA MET A 7 -10.12 17.84 -5.37
C MET A 7 -10.80 17.65 -6.74
N THR A 8 -10.50 18.51 -7.71
CA THR A 8 -11.19 18.57 -9.00
C THR A 8 -10.28 18.37 -10.19
N ASP A 9 -8.98 18.70 -10.06
CA ASP A 9 -8.01 18.57 -11.14
C ASP A 9 -7.31 17.20 -11.07
N ILE A 10 -8.11 16.13 -11.19
CA ILE A 10 -7.60 14.76 -11.24
C ILE A 10 -7.41 14.38 -12.71
N PRO A 11 -6.20 13.98 -13.15
CA PRO A 11 -5.99 13.56 -14.52
C PRO A 11 -6.77 12.27 -14.82
N ASP A 12 -7.37 12.18 -16.01
CA ASP A 12 -7.86 10.91 -16.53
C ASP A 12 -6.66 10.05 -16.94
N LEU A 13 -6.78 8.73 -16.79
CA LEU A 13 -5.80 7.81 -17.31
C LEU A 13 -5.71 7.90 -18.84
N ASP A 14 -6.80 8.26 -19.56
CA ASP A 14 -6.82 8.37 -21.03
C ASP A 14 -6.27 7.11 -21.74
N GLY A 15 -6.49 5.94 -21.14
CA GLY A 15 -6.00 4.64 -21.62
C GLY A 15 -4.53 4.34 -21.31
N ARG A 16 -3.84 5.21 -20.58
CA ARG A 16 -2.49 4.98 -20.08
C ARG A 16 -2.48 3.95 -18.96
N TYR A 17 -1.31 3.34 -18.75
CA TYR A 17 -1.12 2.36 -17.70
C TYR A 17 -1.12 3.00 -16.31
N ASP A 18 -1.99 2.51 -15.44
CA ASP A 18 -2.17 2.97 -14.06
C ASP A 18 -1.16 2.30 -13.11
N PHE A 19 0.03 2.89 -13.04
CA PHE A 19 1.16 2.35 -12.28
C PHE A 19 0.90 2.31 -10.77
N TYR A 20 0.27 3.34 -10.21
CA TYR A 20 0.10 3.51 -8.77
C TYR A 20 -1.22 2.92 -8.24
N GLY A 21 -2.27 2.85 -9.06
CA GLY A 21 -3.62 2.62 -8.58
C GLY A 21 -3.83 1.33 -7.79
N ALA A 22 -3.19 0.23 -8.20
CA ALA A 22 -3.28 -1.06 -7.51
C ALA A 22 -2.70 -1.00 -6.09
N ILE A 23 -1.45 -0.54 -5.99
CA ILE A 23 -0.69 -0.51 -4.73
C ILE A 23 -1.28 0.53 -3.77
N HIS A 24 -1.60 1.72 -4.26
CA HIS A 24 -2.16 2.79 -3.43
C HIS A 24 -3.56 2.45 -2.93
N LYS A 25 -4.42 1.82 -3.72
CA LYS A 25 -5.71 1.32 -3.20
C LYS A 25 -5.51 0.36 -2.03
N GLY A 26 -4.54 -0.54 -2.16
CA GLY A 26 -4.17 -1.47 -1.10
C GLY A 26 -3.72 -0.75 0.17
N LEU A 27 -2.78 0.20 0.05
CA LEU A 27 -2.22 0.95 1.17
C LEU A 27 -3.27 1.83 1.84
N ARG A 28 -4.07 2.58 1.06
CA ARG A 28 -5.20 3.38 1.58
C ARG A 28 -6.19 2.52 2.35
N LYS A 29 -6.59 1.37 1.82
CA LYS A 29 -7.49 0.45 2.51
C LYS A 29 -6.86 -0.06 3.81
N ALA A 30 -5.62 -0.54 3.75
CA ALA A 30 -4.91 -1.09 4.90
C ALA A 30 -4.71 -0.04 6.01
N GLY A 31 -4.33 1.19 5.65
CA GLY A 31 -4.18 2.32 6.56
C GLY A 31 -5.50 2.70 7.22
N CYS A 32 -6.59 2.83 6.46
CA CYS A 32 -7.92 3.11 7.01
C CYS A 32 -8.41 2.00 7.95
N ASP A 33 -8.23 0.72 7.58
CA ASP A 33 -8.56 -0.41 8.44
C ASP A 33 -7.73 -0.38 9.74
N MET A 34 -6.42 -0.08 9.63
CA MET A 34 -5.52 0.04 10.77
C MET A 34 -5.93 1.19 11.72
N LEU A 35 -6.32 2.34 11.17
CA LEU A 35 -6.82 3.47 11.94
C LEU A 35 -8.03 3.07 12.79
N GLY A 36 -8.98 2.35 12.18
CA GLY A 36 -10.15 1.81 12.89
C GLY A 36 -9.77 0.83 13.99
N ARG A 37 -8.85 -0.09 13.71
CA ARG A 37 -8.37 -1.10 14.70
C ARG A 37 -7.67 -0.44 15.88
N LEU A 38 -6.74 0.48 15.65
CA LEU A 38 -6.05 1.22 16.71
C LEU A 38 -7.03 2.04 17.57
N GLY A 39 -8.07 2.61 16.95
CA GLY A 39 -9.08 3.38 17.67
C GLY A 39 -10.03 2.54 18.53
N ALA A 40 -10.27 1.28 18.12
CA ALA A 40 -11.17 0.36 18.81
C ALA A 40 -10.47 -0.54 19.84
N ALA A 41 -9.15 -0.71 19.75
CA ALA A 41 -8.41 -1.66 20.56
C ALA A 41 -8.49 -1.38 22.07
N ASP A 42 -8.75 -2.43 22.85
CA ASP A 42 -8.56 -2.41 24.30
C ASP A 42 -7.07 -2.62 24.64
N TYR A 43 -6.36 -1.52 24.88
CA TYR A 43 -4.94 -1.56 25.25
C TYR A 43 -4.67 -2.11 26.65
N GLU A 44 -5.69 -2.25 27.51
CA GLU A 44 -5.57 -2.88 28.82
C GLU A 44 -5.65 -4.41 28.72
N ASN A 45 -6.21 -4.95 27.63
CA ASN A 45 -6.15 -6.35 27.26
C ASN A 45 -4.80 -6.68 26.56
N PRO A 46 -3.91 -7.48 27.19
CA PRO A 46 -2.57 -7.74 26.64
C PRO A 46 -2.58 -8.42 25.26
N GLU A 47 -3.49 -9.39 25.04
CA GLU A 47 -3.54 -10.16 23.79
C GLU A 47 -4.02 -9.29 22.62
N GLU A 48 -5.01 -8.44 22.88
CA GLU A 48 -5.55 -7.50 21.90
C GLU A 48 -4.53 -6.41 21.56
N ALA A 49 -3.87 -5.85 22.58
CA ALA A 49 -2.78 -4.90 22.40
C ALA A 49 -1.63 -5.50 21.58
N GLU A 50 -1.15 -6.69 21.93
CA GLU A 50 -0.09 -7.37 21.17
C GLU A 50 -0.49 -7.58 19.71
N SER A 51 -1.71 -8.07 19.48
CA SER A 51 -2.24 -8.32 18.14
C SER A 51 -2.30 -7.06 17.28
N VAL A 52 -2.86 -5.95 17.79
CA VAL A 52 -2.98 -4.72 17.00
C VAL A 52 -1.60 -4.08 16.71
N LEU A 53 -0.67 -4.15 17.66
CA LEU A 53 0.68 -3.62 17.49
C LEU A 53 1.48 -4.43 16.46
N ALA A 54 1.35 -5.76 16.46
CA ALA A 54 1.97 -6.62 15.44
C ALA A 54 1.43 -6.34 14.03
N GLN A 55 0.12 -6.09 13.90
CA GLN A 55 -0.48 -5.71 12.63
C GLN A 55 0.00 -4.33 12.17
N LEU A 56 0.13 -3.36 13.08
CA LEU A 56 0.69 -2.04 12.74
C LEU A 56 2.13 -2.15 12.24
N ARG A 57 2.98 -2.94 12.90
CA ARG A 57 4.35 -3.19 12.40
C ARG A 57 4.39 -3.79 11.00
N THR A 58 3.46 -4.71 10.72
CA THR A 58 3.32 -5.30 9.38
C THR A 58 2.95 -4.24 8.36
N PHE A 59 2.01 -3.36 8.68
CA PHE A 59 1.64 -2.22 7.82
C PHE A 59 2.84 -1.27 7.60
N ILE A 60 3.55 -0.86 8.66
CA ILE A 60 4.73 0.02 8.56
C ILE A 60 5.80 -0.60 7.67
N THR A 61 6.03 -1.91 7.78
CA THR A 61 7.02 -2.62 6.96
C THR A 61 6.66 -2.53 5.47
N LEU A 62 5.39 -2.75 5.13
CA LEU A 62 4.93 -2.69 3.74
C LEU A 62 4.95 -1.25 3.19
N ALA A 63 4.56 -0.26 3.99
CA ALA A 63 4.63 1.15 3.59
C ALA A 63 6.08 1.61 3.38
N ALA A 64 7.00 1.20 4.26
CA ALA A 64 8.43 1.49 4.11
C ALA A 64 9.04 0.81 2.88
N ASP A 65 8.69 -0.45 2.62
CA ASP A 65 9.12 -1.17 1.41
C ASP A 65 8.61 -0.47 0.14
N HIS A 66 7.36 0.00 0.12
CA HIS A 66 6.77 0.73 -1.00
C HIS A 66 7.52 2.03 -1.33
N VAL A 67 7.71 2.89 -0.32
CA VAL A 67 8.50 4.14 -0.45
C VAL A 67 9.91 3.85 -0.97
N MET A 68 10.56 2.81 -0.44
CA MET A 68 11.88 2.38 -0.92
C MET A 68 11.82 1.96 -2.40
N HIS A 69 10.80 1.24 -2.84
CA HIS A 69 10.69 0.83 -4.24
C HIS A 69 10.54 2.03 -5.19
N GLU A 70 9.81 3.07 -4.80
CA GLU A 70 9.68 4.30 -5.60
C GLU A 70 10.98 5.08 -5.70
N ASP A 71 11.67 5.28 -4.57
CA ASP A 71 12.99 5.94 -4.55
C ASP A 71 13.94 5.29 -5.57
N HIS A 72 14.03 3.95 -5.54
CA HIS A 72 15.00 3.21 -6.34
C HIS A 72 14.59 3.02 -7.80
N HIS A 73 13.30 2.83 -8.07
CA HIS A 73 12.82 2.40 -9.38
C HIS A 73 12.08 3.49 -10.17
N VAL A 74 11.57 4.53 -9.50
CA VAL A 74 10.77 5.59 -10.11
C VAL A 74 11.54 6.91 -10.09
N HIS A 75 11.92 7.39 -8.91
CA HIS A 75 12.49 8.73 -8.76
C HIS A 75 13.81 8.88 -9.52
N GLY A 76 14.70 7.89 -9.38
CA GLY A 76 15.97 7.86 -10.13
C GLY A 76 15.78 7.93 -11.66
N LEU A 77 14.71 7.34 -12.21
CA LEU A 77 14.42 7.40 -13.65
C LEU A 77 13.86 8.75 -14.09
N LEU A 78 13.00 9.35 -13.28
CA LEU A 78 12.48 10.70 -13.52
C LEU A 78 13.62 11.73 -13.50
N GLN A 79 14.50 11.65 -12.50
CA GLN A 79 15.69 12.50 -12.39
C GLN A 79 16.64 12.33 -13.59
N GLN A 80 16.87 11.10 -14.06
CA GLN A 80 17.68 10.85 -15.27
C GLN A 80 17.11 11.50 -16.53
N ARG A 81 15.80 11.73 -16.59
CA ARG A 81 15.13 12.47 -17.67
C ARG A 81 15.00 13.98 -17.40
N GLY A 82 15.60 14.48 -16.33
CA GLY A 82 15.68 15.90 -15.99
C GLY A 82 14.48 16.44 -15.21
N TYR A 83 13.65 15.57 -14.64
CA TYR A 83 12.49 15.98 -13.83
C TYR A 83 12.86 16.06 -12.36
N SER A 84 12.31 17.07 -11.68
CA SER A 84 12.45 17.19 -10.24
C SER A 84 11.54 16.19 -9.54
N THR A 85 12.10 15.50 -8.54
CA THR A 85 11.39 14.68 -7.57
C THR A 85 11.51 15.27 -6.16
N GLU A 86 12.02 16.50 -6.02
CA GLU A 86 12.36 17.11 -4.73
C GLU A 86 11.21 17.07 -3.71
N THR A 87 9.98 17.38 -4.14
CA THR A 87 8.81 17.34 -3.26
C THR A 87 8.53 15.93 -2.74
N VAL A 88 8.44 14.94 -3.64
CA VAL A 88 8.16 13.55 -3.26
C VAL A 88 9.32 12.91 -2.50
N ASP A 89 10.57 13.28 -2.81
CA ASP A 89 11.75 12.86 -2.06
C ASP A 89 11.70 13.36 -0.61
N HIS A 90 11.33 14.63 -0.39
CA HIS A 90 11.14 15.18 0.95
C HIS A 90 9.97 14.51 1.69
N GLN A 91 8.86 14.23 1.00
CA GLN A 91 7.73 13.49 1.59
C GLN A 91 8.15 12.07 2.01
N HIS A 92 8.98 11.41 1.21
CA HIS A 92 9.54 10.10 1.55
C HIS A 92 10.46 10.17 2.79
N ASP A 93 11.24 11.25 2.96
CA ASP A 93 12.01 11.50 4.17
C ASP A 93 11.11 11.70 5.40
N ASP A 94 10.04 12.47 5.26
CA ASP A 94 9.05 12.67 6.32
C ASP A 94 8.34 11.35 6.69
N HIS A 95 8.03 10.49 5.72
CA HIS A 95 7.50 9.15 5.94
C HIS A 95 8.47 8.26 6.73
N ARG A 96 9.76 8.24 6.36
CA ARG A 96 10.79 7.49 7.10
C ARG A 96 10.85 7.94 8.57
N LEU A 97 10.81 9.25 8.82
CA LEU A 97 10.77 9.78 10.17
C LEU A 97 9.49 9.37 10.92
N ALA A 98 8.34 9.40 10.25
CA ALA A 98 7.07 8.98 10.83
C ALA A 98 7.08 7.49 11.20
N PHE A 99 7.66 6.61 10.38
CA PHE A 99 7.80 5.18 10.69
C PHE A 99 8.62 4.95 11.97
N ASP A 100 9.75 5.64 12.12
CA ASP A 100 10.58 5.57 13.34
C ASP A 100 9.81 6.05 14.58
N GLN A 101 9.05 7.13 14.45
CA GLN A 101 8.21 7.66 15.53
C GLN A 101 7.09 6.70 15.93
N LEU A 102 6.43 6.08 14.94
CA LEU A 102 5.37 5.09 15.18
C LEU A 102 5.93 3.84 15.86
N GLU A 103 7.10 3.33 15.44
CA GLU A 103 7.74 2.20 16.11
C GLU A 103 8.13 2.54 17.56
N ALA A 104 8.62 3.75 17.81
CA ALA A 104 8.90 4.22 19.16
C ALA A 104 7.62 4.28 20.03
N LEU A 105 6.49 4.69 19.47
CA LEU A 105 5.20 4.71 20.14
C LEU A 105 4.65 3.30 20.40
N VAL A 106 4.82 2.37 19.45
CA VAL A 106 4.52 0.95 19.66
C VAL A 106 5.30 0.41 20.85
N ALA A 107 6.62 0.63 20.87
CA ALA A 107 7.47 0.20 21.99
C ALA A 107 7.07 0.86 23.32
N ALA A 108 6.57 2.09 23.29
CA ALA A 108 6.07 2.78 24.48
C ALA A 108 4.77 2.15 25.00
N VAL A 109 3.87 1.71 24.12
CA VAL A 109 2.67 0.96 24.52
C VAL A 109 3.08 -0.37 25.17
N GLU A 110 4.01 -1.11 24.57
CA GLU A 110 4.48 -2.42 25.09
C GLU A 110 5.04 -2.29 26.51
N LYS A 111 5.90 -1.29 26.74
CA LYS A 111 6.59 -1.05 28.02
C LYS A 111 5.76 -0.30 29.06
N ALA A 112 4.60 0.25 28.69
CA ALA A 112 3.76 0.99 29.62
C ALA A 112 3.26 0.09 30.76
N TRP A 113 3.25 0.64 31.97
CA TRP A 113 2.62 0.00 33.13
C TRP A 113 1.11 -0.13 32.88
N PRO A 114 0.42 -1.10 33.49
CA PRO A 114 -1.01 -1.34 33.24
C PRO A 114 -1.87 -0.07 33.28
N VAL A 115 -1.71 0.75 34.33
CA VAL A 115 -2.43 2.02 34.52
C VAL A 115 -2.19 3.06 33.40
N ASN A 116 -1.11 2.93 32.63
CA ASN A 116 -0.71 3.85 31.57
C ASN A 116 -1.01 3.32 30.15
N LYS A 117 -1.44 2.06 30.00
CA LYS A 117 -1.67 1.43 28.69
C LYS A 117 -2.65 2.21 27.82
N ARG A 118 -3.81 2.58 28.38
CA ARG A 118 -4.82 3.39 27.70
C ARG A 118 -4.28 4.74 27.20
N ALA A 119 -3.47 5.42 28.02
CA ALA A 119 -2.89 6.71 27.64
C ALA A 119 -1.83 6.56 26.54
N ALA A 120 -1.01 5.51 26.59
CA ALA A 120 -0.03 5.20 25.55
C ALA A 120 -0.72 4.83 24.22
N GLY A 121 -1.73 3.96 24.26
CA GLY A 121 -2.53 3.58 23.09
C GLY A 121 -3.19 4.77 22.41
N ARG A 122 -3.77 5.70 23.20
CA ARG A 122 -4.32 6.96 22.67
C ARG A 122 -3.28 7.78 21.91
N LYS A 123 -2.05 7.89 22.42
CA LYS A 123 -0.97 8.63 21.75
C LYS A 123 -0.60 7.98 20.42
N LEU A 124 -0.46 6.65 20.41
CA LEU A 124 -0.20 5.89 19.19
C LEU A 124 -1.30 6.11 18.15
N TYR A 125 -2.58 6.00 18.55
CA TYR A 125 -3.71 6.23 17.66
C TYR A 125 -3.69 7.62 17.01
N LEU A 126 -3.47 8.68 17.80
CA LEU A 126 -3.43 10.04 17.26
C LEU A 126 -2.22 10.28 16.34
N ALA A 127 -1.06 9.71 16.67
CA ALA A 127 0.12 9.78 15.81
C ALA A 127 -0.09 9.05 14.49
N PHE A 128 -0.69 7.85 14.53
CA PHE A 128 -1.02 7.10 13.32
C PHE A 128 -2.05 7.85 12.45
N ALA A 129 -3.05 8.47 13.06
CA ALA A 129 -4.03 9.30 12.34
C ALA A 129 -3.38 10.49 11.63
N ALA A 130 -2.38 11.13 12.26
CA ALA A 130 -1.62 12.20 11.66
C ALA A 130 -0.76 11.70 10.48
N TYR A 131 0.00 10.62 10.67
CA TYR A 131 0.75 9.98 9.60
C TYR A 131 -0.15 9.61 8.41
N LEU A 132 -1.28 8.93 8.67
CA LEU A 132 -2.18 8.50 7.60
C LEU A 132 -2.76 9.69 6.82
N SER A 133 -2.99 10.83 7.47
CA SER A 133 -3.41 12.05 6.76
C SER A 133 -2.38 12.52 5.74
N GLU A 134 -1.09 12.51 6.11
CA GLU A 134 0.00 12.89 5.22
C GLU A 134 0.21 11.83 4.13
N ASP A 135 0.16 10.55 4.47
CA ASP A 135 0.30 9.42 3.53
C ASP A 135 -0.78 9.42 2.45
N LEU A 136 -2.03 9.76 2.81
CA LEU A 136 -3.12 9.94 1.86
C LEU A 136 -2.91 11.13 0.92
N ALA A 137 -2.35 12.23 1.43
CA ALA A 137 -2.04 13.42 0.63
C ALA A 137 -0.84 13.18 -0.30
N HIS A 138 0.17 12.47 0.19
CA HIS A 138 1.34 12.05 -0.58
C HIS A 138 0.95 11.16 -1.77
N MET A 139 0.24 10.05 -1.51
CA MET A 139 -0.21 9.16 -2.60
C MET A 139 -1.15 9.88 -3.59
N HIS A 140 -1.85 10.94 -3.17
CA HIS A 140 -2.61 11.77 -4.10
C HIS A 140 -1.67 12.55 -5.03
N GLU A 141 -0.64 13.20 -4.51
CA GLU A 141 0.33 13.95 -5.31
C GLU A 141 1.08 13.03 -6.29
N GLU A 142 1.42 11.82 -5.86
CA GLU A 142 2.01 10.83 -6.77
C GLU A 142 1.07 10.46 -7.92
N GLU A 143 -0.21 10.22 -7.64
CA GLU A 143 -1.19 9.86 -8.66
C GLU A 143 -1.60 11.02 -9.57
N THR A 144 -1.52 12.27 -9.12
CA THR A 144 -1.95 13.43 -9.92
C THR A 144 -0.79 14.14 -10.62
N GLU A 145 0.39 14.22 -9.97
CA GLU A 145 1.56 14.92 -10.49
C GLU A 145 2.61 13.94 -11.01
N THR A 146 3.10 13.02 -10.17
CA THR A 146 4.20 12.10 -10.55
C THR A 146 3.79 11.14 -11.68
N ALA A 147 2.59 10.58 -11.61
CA ALA A 147 2.03 9.73 -12.66
C ALA A 147 1.90 10.48 -13.99
N THR A 148 1.49 11.75 -13.95
CA THR A 148 1.44 12.61 -15.13
C THR A 148 2.83 12.82 -15.73
N GLN A 149 3.88 12.94 -14.92
CA GLN A 149 5.26 12.99 -15.43
C GLN A 149 5.68 11.65 -16.03
N LEU A 150 5.32 10.52 -15.42
CA LEU A 150 5.58 9.20 -15.98
C LEU A 150 4.91 9.06 -17.36
N TRP A 151 3.63 9.39 -17.49
CA TRP A 151 2.92 9.25 -18.75
C TRP A 151 3.46 10.17 -19.85
N LYS A 152 3.85 11.41 -19.51
CA LYS A 152 4.41 12.35 -20.50
C LYS A 152 5.74 11.86 -21.08
N ASN A 153 6.50 11.09 -20.31
CA ASN A 153 7.87 10.77 -20.64
C ASN A 153 8.06 9.34 -21.11
N PHE A 154 7.33 8.39 -20.53
CA PHE A 154 7.54 6.97 -20.76
C PHE A 154 6.37 6.38 -21.55
N THR A 155 6.65 5.36 -22.35
CA THR A 155 5.60 4.52 -22.94
C THR A 155 5.01 3.59 -21.88
N ASP A 156 3.82 3.04 -22.11
CA ASP A 156 3.21 2.10 -21.16
C ASP A 156 4.05 0.83 -20.99
N ASP A 157 4.74 0.38 -22.05
CA ASP A 157 5.68 -0.74 -21.97
C ASP A 157 6.90 -0.42 -21.08
N GLU A 158 7.41 0.82 -21.14
CA GLU A 158 8.49 1.26 -20.25
C GLU A 158 8.02 1.34 -18.79
N ILE A 159 6.81 1.83 -18.54
CA ILE A 159 6.22 1.91 -17.19
C ILE A 159 5.96 0.52 -16.64
N LEU A 160 5.38 -0.39 -17.44
CA LEU A 160 5.20 -1.78 -17.06
C LEU A 160 6.54 -2.46 -16.75
N ALA A 161 7.60 -2.15 -17.52
CA ALA A 161 8.93 -2.66 -17.24
C ALA A 161 9.51 -2.12 -15.91
N ILE A 162 9.11 -0.94 -15.45
CA ILE A 162 9.44 -0.45 -14.09
C ILE A 162 8.75 -1.34 -13.06
N GLU A 163 7.44 -1.55 -13.20
CA GLU A 163 6.67 -2.40 -12.28
C GLU A 163 7.27 -3.82 -12.20
N MET A 164 7.60 -4.42 -13.34
CA MET A 164 8.21 -5.75 -13.37
C MET A 164 9.59 -5.81 -12.70
N ARG A 165 10.38 -4.72 -12.74
CA ARG A 165 11.64 -4.63 -11.96
C ARG A 165 11.37 -4.60 -10.46
N ILE A 166 10.33 -3.88 -10.01
CA ILE A 166 9.91 -3.85 -8.60
C ILE A 166 9.50 -5.27 -8.17
N VAL A 167 8.61 -5.92 -8.91
CA VAL A 167 8.14 -7.30 -8.63
C VAL A 167 9.31 -8.29 -8.55
N ALA A 168 10.27 -8.19 -9.47
CA ALA A 168 11.45 -9.07 -9.50
C ALA A 168 12.47 -8.78 -8.38
N SER A 169 12.46 -7.58 -7.79
CA SER A 169 13.36 -7.22 -6.68
C SER A 169 12.94 -7.82 -5.33
N MET A 170 11.67 -8.21 -5.21
CA MET A 170 11.07 -8.68 -3.97
C MET A 170 11.18 -10.20 -3.79
N SER A 171 11.27 -10.66 -2.54
CA SER A 171 11.13 -12.08 -2.23
C SER A 171 9.68 -12.57 -2.51
N PRO A 172 9.46 -13.88 -2.69
CA PRO A 172 8.11 -14.43 -2.84
C PRO A 172 7.17 -14.06 -1.68
N GLU A 173 7.68 -14.01 -0.46
CA GLU A 173 6.92 -13.67 0.74
C GLU A 173 6.46 -12.21 0.72
N LYS A 174 7.36 -11.29 0.33
CA LYS A 174 7.02 -9.86 0.15
C LYS A 174 6.00 -9.66 -0.96
N ASN A 175 6.21 -10.29 -2.11
CA ASN A 175 5.24 -10.29 -3.22
C ASN A 175 3.85 -10.76 -2.76
N MET A 176 3.77 -11.86 -2.00
CA MET A 176 2.51 -12.37 -1.46
C MET A 176 1.87 -11.39 -0.45
N ALA A 177 2.68 -10.70 0.36
CA ALA A 177 2.18 -9.72 1.31
C ALA A 177 1.53 -8.51 0.60
N PHE A 178 2.16 -7.96 -0.45
CA PHE A 178 1.54 -6.92 -1.28
C PHE A 178 0.28 -7.42 -1.99
N MET A 179 0.26 -8.65 -2.51
CA MET A 179 -0.95 -9.23 -3.10
C MET A 179 -2.13 -9.31 -2.12
N ARG A 180 -1.87 -9.73 -0.87
CA ARG A 180 -2.89 -9.75 0.20
C ARG A 180 -3.46 -8.37 0.52
N LEU A 181 -2.63 -7.34 0.38
CA LEU A 181 -2.99 -5.96 0.62
C LEU A 181 -3.80 -5.37 -0.56
N MET A 182 -3.37 -5.60 -1.80
CA MET A 182 -4.00 -5.02 -3.00
C MET A 182 -5.30 -5.70 -3.42
N ILE A 183 -5.34 -7.03 -3.46
CA ILE A 183 -6.47 -7.81 -4.00
C ILE A 183 -7.84 -7.43 -3.41
N PRO A 184 -8.00 -7.30 -2.08
CA PRO A 184 -9.29 -6.93 -1.50
C PRO A 184 -9.64 -5.45 -1.70
N ALA A 185 -8.68 -4.59 -2.04
CA ALA A 185 -8.90 -3.17 -2.30
C ALA A 185 -9.29 -2.87 -3.77
N MET A 186 -8.88 -3.73 -4.70
CA MET A 186 -9.24 -3.62 -6.11
C MET A 186 -10.73 -3.83 -6.36
N ASN A 187 -11.27 -3.11 -7.34
CA ASN A 187 -12.61 -3.38 -7.85
C ASN A 187 -12.64 -4.72 -8.64
N PRO A 188 -13.83 -5.26 -8.95
CA PRO A 188 -13.95 -6.56 -9.63
C PRO A 188 -13.20 -6.68 -10.96
N SER A 189 -13.17 -5.62 -11.77
CA SER A 189 -12.52 -5.62 -13.08
C SER A 189 -10.99 -5.57 -12.95
N GLU A 190 -10.48 -4.71 -12.07
CA GLU A 190 -9.04 -4.59 -11.75
C GLU A 190 -8.49 -5.92 -11.23
N ARG A 191 -9.21 -6.53 -10.28
CA ARG A 191 -8.81 -7.81 -9.69
C ARG A 191 -8.74 -8.93 -10.74
N ALA A 192 -9.73 -8.98 -11.64
CA ALA A 192 -9.74 -9.97 -12.72
C ALA A 192 -8.62 -9.71 -13.73
N ALA A 193 -8.31 -8.45 -14.04
CA ALA A 193 -7.21 -8.09 -14.93
C ALA A 193 -5.85 -8.52 -14.34
N LEU A 194 -5.56 -8.16 -13.09
CA LEU A 194 -4.33 -8.54 -12.40
C LEU A 194 -4.17 -10.07 -12.34
N LEU A 195 -5.16 -10.78 -11.81
CA LEU A 195 -5.07 -12.23 -11.64
C LEU A 195 -5.10 -12.98 -12.98
N GLY A 196 -5.75 -12.42 -14.00
CA GLY A 196 -5.66 -12.92 -15.37
C GLY A 196 -4.25 -12.79 -15.93
N ALA A 197 -3.61 -11.63 -15.76
CA ALA A 197 -2.23 -11.40 -16.19
C ALA A 197 -1.25 -12.35 -15.47
N VAL A 198 -1.39 -12.53 -14.15
CA VAL A 198 -0.59 -13.51 -13.38
C VAL A 198 -0.80 -14.92 -13.92
N ARG A 199 -2.04 -15.34 -14.19
CA ARG A 199 -2.34 -16.67 -14.73
C ARG A 199 -1.67 -16.93 -16.08
N THR A 200 -1.54 -15.91 -16.92
CA THR A 200 -0.93 -16.01 -18.24
C THR A 200 0.60 -15.89 -18.20
N GLY A 201 1.14 -15.04 -17.33
CA GLY A 201 2.56 -14.68 -17.30
C GLY A 201 3.42 -15.41 -16.27
N ALA A 202 2.83 -15.99 -15.23
CA ALA A 202 3.56 -16.66 -14.15
C ALA A 202 3.39 -18.19 -14.18
N PRO A 203 4.30 -18.96 -13.55
CA PRO A 203 4.12 -20.40 -13.36
C PRO A 203 2.79 -20.73 -12.66
N PRO A 204 2.11 -21.84 -13.02
CA PRO A 204 0.83 -22.22 -12.43
C PRO A 204 0.83 -22.27 -10.90
N GLU A 205 1.96 -22.67 -10.30
CA GLU A 205 2.15 -22.76 -8.86
C GLU A 205 2.06 -21.39 -8.17
N VAL A 206 2.55 -20.32 -8.84
CA VAL A 206 2.47 -18.95 -8.33
C VAL A 206 1.02 -18.46 -8.34
N PHE A 207 0.31 -18.68 -9.45
CA PHE A 207 -1.11 -18.34 -9.53
C PHE A 207 -1.93 -19.09 -8.47
N ASN A 208 -1.72 -20.40 -8.33
CA ASN A 208 -2.41 -21.21 -7.34
C ASN A 208 -2.11 -20.74 -5.91
N ALA A 209 -0.85 -20.41 -5.61
CA ALA A 209 -0.48 -19.87 -4.30
C ALA A 209 -1.16 -18.53 -4.02
N ILE A 210 -1.25 -17.62 -4.99
CA ILE A 210 -1.96 -16.34 -4.81
C ILE A 210 -3.46 -16.59 -4.56
N MET A 211 -4.07 -17.51 -5.33
CA MET A 211 -5.46 -17.88 -5.13
C MET A 211 -5.72 -18.44 -3.71
N GLU A 212 -4.86 -19.33 -3.23
CA GLU A 212 -5.00 -19.96 -1.91
C GLU A 212 -4.70 -18.99 -0.76
N PHE A 213 -3.60 -18.24 -0.85
CA PHE A 213 -3.03 -17.53 0.30
C PHE A 213 -3.33 -16.04 0.33
N ALA A 214 -3.74 -15.43 -0.78
CA ALA A 214 -4.12 -14.02 -0.84
C ALA A 214 -5.60 -13.82 -1.18
N VAL A 215 -6.13 -14.53 -2.18
CA VAL A 215 -7.52 -14.34 -2.64
C VAL A 215 -8.52 -14.94 -1.66
N ARG A 216 -8.42 -16.25 -1.37
CA ARG A 216 -9.38 -16.95 -0.51
C ARG A 216 -9.53 -16.33 0.89
N PRO A 217 -8.46 -15.92 1.59
CA PRO A 217 -8.59 -15.38 2.94
C PRO A 217 -9.10 -13.93 2.98
N SER A 218 -9.00 -13.18 1.87
CA SER A 218 -9.26 -11.74 1.85
C SER A 218 -10.60 -11.35 1.20
N LEU A 219 -11.22 -12.24 0.43
CA LEU A 219 -12.46 -11.98 -0.27
C LEU A 219 -13.66 -12.66 0.40
N SER A 220 -14.81 -11.99 0.39
CA SER A 220 -16.08 -12.63 0.71
C SER A 220 -16.47 -13.67 -0.35
N GLU A 221 -17.32 -14.63 0.00
CA GLU A 221 -17.84 -15.64 -0.94
C GLU A 221 -18.43 -15.02 -2.21
N ARG A 222 -19.17 -13.91 -2.07
CA ARG A 222 -19.71 -13.19 -3.22
C ARG A 222 -18.61 -12.60 -4.11
N ALA A 223 -17.62 -11.95 -3.52
CA ALA A 223 -16.52 -11.34 -4.26
C ALA A 223 -15.63 -12.41 -4.93
N PHE A 224 -15.45 -13.56 -4.28
CA PHE A 224 -14.77 -14.70 -4.84
C PHE A 224 -15.56 -15.30 -6.02
N GLY A 225 -16.87 -15.50 -5.88
CA GLY A 225 -17.71 -16.06 -6.95
C GLY A 225 -17.72 -15.21 -8.22
N ASP A 226 -17.77 -13.88 -8.09
CA ASP A 226 -17.63 -12.95 -9.22
C ASP A 226 -16.25 -13.08 -9.89
N LEU A 227 -15.17 -13.11 -9.11
CA LEU A 227 -13.81 -13.30 -9.63
C LEU A 227 -13.67 -14.63 -10.38
N ALA A 228 -14.14 -15.73 -9.79
CA ALA A 228 -14.10 -17.05 -10.39
C ALA A 228 -14.85 -17.10 -11.73
N THR A 229 -16.01 -16.43 -11.81
CA THR A 229 -16.78 -16.28 -13.04
C THR A 229 -15.99 -15.53 -14.12
N ARG A 230 -15.38 -14.39 -13.77
CA ARG A 230 -14.58 -13.58 -14.70
C ARG A 230 -13.36 -14.33 -15.22
N LEU A 231 -12.68 -15.08 -14.36
CA LEU A 231 -11.52 -15.89 -14.70
C LEU A 231 -11.88 -17.24 -15.35
N LYS A 232 -13.17 -17.57 -15.45
CA LYS A 232 -13.67 -18.87 -15.96
C LYS A 232 -12.98 -20.05 -15.26
N LEU A 233 -12.88 -19.98 -13.93
CA LEU A 233 -12.37 -21.09 -13.13
C LEU A 233 -13.38 -22.25 -13.15
N ALA A 234 -12.88 -23.49 -13.15
CA ALA A 234 -13.75 -24.64 -12.96
C ALA A 234 -14.41 -24.57 -11.58
N ALA A 235 -15.69 -24.96 -11.50
CA ALA A 235 -16.46 -25.02 -10.26
C ALA A 235 -15.92 -26.09 -9.31
#